data_AF-A0A1C6PFT6-F1
#
_entry.id   AF-A0A1C6PFT6-F1
#
_cell.length_a   1.000
_cell.length_b   1.000
_cell.length_c   1.000
_cell.angle_alpha   90.00
_cell.angle_beta   90.00
_cell.angle_gamma   90.00
#
_symmetry.space_group_name_H-M   'P 1'
#
loop_
_entity.id
_entity.type
_entity.pdbx_description
1 polymer ?
#
loop_
_entity_poly.entity_id
_entity_poly.type
_entity_poly.pdbx_seq_one_letter_code
_entity_poly.pdbx_strand_id
1 'polypeptide(L)'
;MLYGSAHGVDASRHTTVSQNSPGIPGAGGAGDLFGGEVFLSDLNGDKKADLTVGAVYEDGGNGALTILPSDGTRLTTTGSRFLSPPAVGISTAGAPQLGSIMAG
;
A
#
# COMPACT_ATOMS: atom_id res chain seq x y z
N MET A 1 -9.57 0.97 4.80
CA MET A 1 -9.06 0.35 6.03
C MET A 1 -9.97 0.70 7.19
N LEU A 2 -10.55 -0.31 7.86
CA LEU A 2 -11.30 -0.11 9.10
C LEU A 2 -10.34 -0.34 10.28
N TYR A 3 -10.45 0.49 11.30
CA TYR A 3 -9.61 0.39 12.49
C TYR A 3 -10.26 -0.49 13.56
N GLY A 4 -9.42 -1.13 14.37
CA GLY A 4 -9.85 -1.90 15.53
C GLY A 4 -10.18 -1.04 16.74
N SER A 5 -10.91 -1.65 17.67
CA SER A 5 -11.22 -1.14 19.00
C SER A 5 -11.16 -2.29 20.00
N ALA A 6 -11.32 -1.98 21.30
CA ALA A 6 -11.46 -3.00 22.34
C ALA A 6 -12.66 -3.94 22.12
N HIS A 7 -13.62 -3.55 21.27
CA HIS A 7 -14.82 -4.33 20.96
C HIS A 7 -14.79 -4.95 19.56
N GLY A 8 -13.62 -4.98 18.90
CA GLY A 8 -13.46 -5.45 17.53
C GLY A 8 -13.40 -4.32 16.52
N VAL A 9 -13.65 -4.64 15.25
CA VAL A 9 -13.57 -3.67 14.14
C VAL A 9 -14.64 -2.60 14.31
N ASP A 10 -14.22 -1.33 14.22
CA ASP A 10 -15.09 -0.16 14.30
C ASP A 10 -15.28 0.44 12.90
N ALA A 11 -16.44 0.18 12.29
CA ALA A 11 -16.76 0.68 10.96
C ALA A 11 -16.85 2.22 10.87
N SER A 12 -17.11 2.90 12.00
CA SER A 12 -17.13 4.37 12.05
C SER A 12 -15.72 4.96 11.98
N ARG A 13 -14.70 4.17 12.35
CA ARG A 13 -13.29 4.56 12.28
C ARG A 13 -12.62 3.89 11.10
N HIS A 14 -12.55 4.61 9.98
CA HIS A 14 -11.88 4.11 8.79
C HIS A 14 -11.10 5.22 8.06
N THR A 15 -10.18 4.78 7.20
CA THR A 15 -9.53 5.60 6.18
C THR A 15 -9.73 4.94 4.83
N THR A 16 -10.12 5.75 3.84
CA THR A 16 -10.22 5.35 2.44
C THR A 16 -9.08 6.00 1.67
N VAL A 17 -8.36 5.19 0.90
CA VAL A 17 -7.26 5.64 0.06
C VAL A 17 -7.35 4.95 -1.30
N SER A 18 -6.92 5.69 -2.32
CA SER A 18 -6.67 5.23 -3.68
C SER A 18 -5.31 5.77 -4.13
N GLN A 19 -4.77 5.26 -5.24
CA GLN A 19 -3.56 5.82 -5.88
C GLN A 19 -3.68 7.32 -6.19
N ASN A 20 -4.89 7.81 -6.40
CA ASN A 20 -5.16 9.22 -6.72
C ASN A 20 -5.47 10.08 -5.48
N SER A 21 -5.32 9.53 -4.27
CA SER A 21 -5.52 10.29 -3.05
C SER A 21 -4.41 11.33 -2.85
N PRO A 22 -4.72 12.54 -2.34
CA PRO A 22 -3.71 13.57 -2.14
C PRO A 22 -2.54 13.08 -1.28
N GLY A 23 -1.31 13.29 -1.75
CA GLY A 23 -0.09 12.88 -1.07
C GLY A 23 0.38 11.46 -1.36
N ILE A 24 -0.40 10.65 -2.09
CA ILE A 24 0.07 9.35 -2.61
C ILE A 24 0.90 9.60 -3.87
N PRO A 25 2.18 9.20 -3.93
CA PRO A 25 2.99 9.31 -5.13
C PRO A 25 2.57 8.29 -6.19
N GLY A 26 2.84 8.61 -7.46
CA GLY A 26 2.43 7.80 -8.61
C GLY A 26 1.22 8.39 -9.33
N ALA A 27 0.71 7.68 -10.33
CA ALA A 27 -0.50 8.06 -11.05
C ALA A 27 -1.40 6.83 -11.12
N GLY A 28 -2.61 6.90 -10.55
CA GLY A 28 -3.54 5.78 -10.59
C GLY A 28 -4.17 5.61 -11.96
N GLY A 29 -4.07 4.41 -12.51
CA GLY A 29 -4.75 3.95 -13.71
C GLY A 29 -5.98 3.09 -13.39
N ALA A 30 -6.88 3.00 -14.37
CA ALA A 30 -7.97 2.04 -14.29
C ALA A 30 -7.42 0.63 -14.53
N GLY A 31 -7.66 -0.29 -13.59
CA GLY A 31 -7.28 -1.69 -13.74
C GLY A 31 -6.00 -2.11 -13.02
N ASP A 32 -5.31 -1.20 -12.33
CA ASP A 32 -4.05 -1.53 -11.62
C ASP A 32 -4.25 -2.44 -10.39
N LEU A 33 -5.50 -2.63 -9.97
CA LEU A 33 -5.93 -3.42 -8.81
C LEU A 33 -5.24 -2.99 -7.51
N PHE A 34 -5.15 -1.68 -7.28
CA PHE A 34 -4.73 -1.14 -5.99
C PHE A 34 -5.60 -1.67 -4.84
N GLY A 35 -4.95 -2.24 -3.83
CA GLY A 35 -5.63 -2.89 -2.71
C GLY A 35 -5.99 -4.35 -2.96
N GLY A 36 -5.53 -4.94 -4.07
CA GLY A 36 -5.68 -6.37 -4.34
C GLY A 36 -4.93 -7.26 -3.34
N GLU A 37 -3.83 -6.74 -2.78
CA GLU A 37 -3.07 -7.34 -1.68
C GLU A 37 -2.68 -6.22 -0.70
N VAL A 38 -2.73 -6.51 0.61
CA VAL A 38 -2.36 -5.56 1.67
C VAL A 38 -1.58 -6.26 2.77
N PHE A 39 -0.57 -5.57 3.31
CA PHE A 39 0.26 -6.09 4.40
C PHE A 39 0.47 -5.02 5.47
N LEU A 40 0.34 -5.41 6.73
CA LEU A 40 0.56 -4.54 7.89
C LEU A 40 1.83 -4.97 8.62
N SER A 41 2.79 -4.06 8.73
CA SER A 41 4.06 -4.29 9.45
C SER A 41 4.63 -2.98 9.95
N ASP A 42 5.36 -3.03 11.07
CA ASP A 42 6.14 -1.89 11.54
C ASP A 42 7.41 -1.75 10.68
N LEU A 43 7.44 -0.76 9.78
CA LEU A 43 8.56 -0.56 8.85
C LEU A 43 9.61 0.42 9.39
N ASN A 44 9.30 1.17 10.45
CA ASN A 44 10.14 2.25 10.94
C ASN A 44 10.67 2.01 12.38
N GLY A 45 10.21 0.95 13.05
CA GLY A 45 10.63 0.54 14.39
C GLY A 45 9.92 1.26 15.54
N ASP A 46 8.81 1.95 15.30
CA ASP A 46 8.06 2.72 16.31
C ASP A 46 6.99 1.90 17.06
N LYS A 47 6.89 0.60 16.77
CA LYS A 47 5.93 -0.36 17.30
C LYS A 47 4.49 -0.14 16.82
N LYS A 48 4.29 0.58 15.72
CA LYS A 48 2.99 0.79 15.09
C LYS A 48 3.06 0.23 13.67
N ALA A 49 2.02 -0.50 13.27
CA ALA A 49 1.99 -1.07 11.93
C ALA A 49 1.72 0.02 10.87
N ASP A 50 2.58 0.08 9.87
CA ASP A 50 2.39 0.81 8.62
C ASP A 50 1.63 -0.09 7.62
N LEU A 51 1.01 0.53 6.61
CA LEU A 51 0.30 -0.19 5.56
C LEU A 51 1.12 -0.25 4.27
N THR A 52 1.30 -1.45 3.73
CA THR A 52 1.75 -1.66 2.35
C THR A 52 0.57 -2.13 1.50
N VAL A 53 0.38 -1.50 0.35
CA VAL A 53 -0.70 -1.80 -0.61
C VAL A 53 -0.10 -2.19 -1.96
N GLY A 54 -0.49 -3.34 -2.49
CA GLY A 54 -0.13 -3.79 -3.83
C GLY A 54 -1.07 -3.23 -4.90
N ALA A 55 -0.51 -2.91 -6.06
CA ALA A 55 -1.21 -2.64 -7.31
C ALA A 55 -0.63 -3.56 -8.39
N VAL A 56 -1.02 -4.84 -8.39
CA VAL A 56 -0.35 -5.90 -9.16
C VAL A 56 -0.39 -5.69 -10.69
N TYR A 57 -1.38 -4.95 -11.20
CA TYR A 57 -1.51 -4.68 -12.63
C TYR A 57 -0.95 -3.32 -13.07
N GLU A 58 -0.33 -2.57 -12.15
CA GLU A 58 0.40 -1.34 -12.47
C GLU A 58 1.34 -1.58 -13.67
N ASP A 59 1.36 -0.62 -14.60
CA ASP A 59 2.19 -0.63 -15.80
C ASP A 59 2.07 -1.93 -16.62
N GLY A 60 0.86 -2.48 -16.72
CA GLY A 60 0.58 -3.66 -17.54
C GLY A 60 1.02 -4.98 -16.92
N GLY A 61 1.00 -5.08 -15.58
CA GLY A 61 1.37 -6.30 -14.84
C GLY A 61 2.77 -6.27 -14.24
N ASN A 62 3.48 -5.15 -14.32
CA ASN A 62 4.74 -4.97 -13.62
C ASN A 62 4.52 -4.95 -12.10
N GLY A 63 3.39 -4.37 -11.68
CA GLY A 63 3.04 -4.26 -10.28
C GLY A 63 3.78 -3.14 -9.57
N ALA A 64 3.22 -2.66 -8.47
CA ALA A 64 3.86 -1.67 -7.61
C ALA A 64 3.40 -1.82 -6.16
N LEU A 65 4.16 -1.21 -5.25
CA LEU A 65 3.80 -1.06 -3.84
C LEU A 65 3.60 0.42 -3.50
N THR A 66 2.56 0.71 -2.74
CA THR A 66 2.41 1.99 -2.03
C THR A 66 2.45 1.74 -0.53
N ILE A 67 3.36 2.41 0.15
CA ILE A 67 3.52 2.35 1.61
C ILE A 67 2.91 3.62 2.21
N LEU A 68 2.00 3.45 3.16
CA LEU A 68 1.39 4.51 3.96
C LEU A 68 1.88 4.40 5.40
N PRO A 69 2.56 5.44 5.92
CA PRO A 69 2.94 5.49 7.32
C PRO A 69 1.72 5.55 8.25
N SER A 70 1.92 5.13 9.49
CA SER A 70 0.95 5.18 10.56
C SER A 70 1.48 5.96 11.76
N ASP A 71 0.63 6.76 12.42
CA ASP A 71 0.95 7.31 13.74
C ASP A 71 0.49 6.38 14.89
N GLY A 72 0.00 5.18 14.53
CA GLY A 72 -0.56 4.19 15.44
C GLY A 72 -2.01 4.44 15.84
N THR A 73 -2.60 5.55 15.40
CA THR A 73 -4.04 5.82 15.51
C THR A 73 -4.72 5.90 14.16
N ARG A 74 -4.00 6.38 13.14
CA ARG A 74 -4.44 6.50 11.75
C ARG A 74 -3.27 6.36 10.78
N LEU A 75 -3.61 5.88 9.58
CA LEU A 75 -2.73 5.99 8.41
C LEU A 75 -2.68 7.44 7.91
N THR A 76 -1.53 7.85 7.40
CA THR A 76 -1.32 9.15 6.76
C THR A 76 -0.86 8.98 5.31
N THR A 77 -1.26 9.91 4.44
CA THR A 77 -0.71 9.99 3.09
C THR A 77 0.61 10.76 3.05
N THR A 78 0.87 11.63 4.03
CA THR A 78 2.15 12.33 4.17
C THR A 78 3.27 11.35 4.45
N GLY A 79 4.34 11.41 3.66
CA GLY A 79 5.46 10.48 3.76
C GLY A 79 5.21 9.12 3.09
N SER A 80 4.10 8.98 2.35
CA SER A 80 3.86 7.78 1.56
C SER A 80 4.93 7.57 0.48
N ARG A 81 5.20 6.32 0.17
CA ARG A 81 6.25 5.92 -0.78
C ARG A 81 5.66 5.02 -1.84
N PHE A 82 6.04 5.27 -3.10
CA PHE A 82 5.72 4.42 -4.23
C PHE A 82 6.97 3.65 -4.65
N LEU A 83 6.86 2.34 -4.81
CA LEU A 83 7.96 1.47 -5.22
C LEU A 83 7.53 0.70 -6.48
N SER A 84 8.12 1.06 -7.61
CA SER A 84 8.05 0.28 -8.85
C SER A 84 9.13 -0.80 -8.89
N PRO A 85 9.06 -1.77 -9.81
CA PRO A 85 10.07 -2.82 -9.92
C PRO A 85 11.50 -2.27 -10.11
N PRO A 86 11.75 -1.29 -11.00
CA PRO A 86 13.09 -0.71 -11.13
C PRO A 86 13.59 -0.02 -9.85
N ALA A 87 12.70 0.57 -9.05
CA ALA A 87 13.07 1.24 -7.80
C ALA A 87 13.63 0.26 -6.74
N VAL A 88 13.32 -1.04 -6.88
CA VAL A 88 13.80 -2.12 -6.00
C VAL A 88 14.70 -3.12 -6.73
N GLY A 89 15.19 -2.77 -7.93
CA GLY A 89 16.13 -3.60 -8.70
C GLY A 89 15.51 -4.81 -9.40
N ILE A 90 14.19 -4.81 -9.58
CA ILE A 90 13.46 -5.85 -10.31
C ILE A 90 13.29 -5.44 -11.77
N SER A 91 13.60 -6.36 -12.69
CA SER A 91 13.37 -6.17 -14.13
C SER A 91 11.88 -6.15 -14.45
N THR A 92 11.44 -5.26 -15.34
CA THR A 92 10.06 -5.22 -15.87
C THR A 92 9.85 -6.20 -17.02
N ALA A 93 10.88 -6.93 -17.46
CA ALA A 93 10.73 -7.96 -18.47
C ALA A 93 9.85 -9.11 -17.92
N GLY A 94 8.76 -9.41 -18.62
CA GLY A 94 7.88 -10.54 -18.29
C GLY A 94 6.81 -10.26 -17.24
N ALA A 95 6.53 -8.99 -16.91
CA ALA A 95 5.49 -8.60 -15.96
C ALA A 95 5.72 -9.24 -14.57
N PRO A 96 6.70 -8.75 -13.78
CA PRO A 96 7.11 -9.37 -12.52
C PRO A 96 6.04 -9.37 -11.41
N GLN A 97 4.89 -8.68 -11.59
CA GLN A 97 3.78 -8.67 -10.65
C GLN A 97 4.20 -8.32 -9.21
N LEU A 98 5.03 -7.29 -9.06
CA LEU A 98 5.46 -6.81 -7.75
C LEU A 98 4.24 -6.46 -6.88
N GLY A 99 4.19 -7.03 -5.68
CA GLY A 99 3.07 -6.82 -4.76
C GLY A 99 1.86 -7.71 -4.98
N SER A 100 1.97 -8.75 -5.81
CA SER A 100 0.93 -9.79 -5.97
C SER A 100 0.70 -10.64 -4.72
N ILE A 101 1.75 -10.89 -3.94
CA ILE A 101 1.71 -11.62 -2.67
C ILE A 101 2.65 -10.93 -1.70
N MET A 102 2.17 -10.65 -0.48
CA MET A 102 2.98 -10.09 0.59
C MET A 102 2.87 -10.96 1.84
N ALA A 103 4.01 -11.40 2.37
CA ALA A 103 4.10 -12.22 3.58
C ALA A 103 5.32 -11.82 4.40
N GLY A 104 5.26 -12.04 5.72
CA GLY A 104 6.34 -11.77 6.67
C GLY A 104 6.29 -12.68 7.88
#